data_AF-A0A8C7HFW2-F1
#
_entry.id   AF-A0A8C7HFW2-F1
#
_cell.length_a   1.000
_cell.length_b   1.000
_cell.length_c   1.000
_cell.angle_alpha   90.00
_cell.angle_beta   90.00
_cell.angle_gamma   90.00
#
_symmetry.space_group_name_H-M   'P 1'
#
loop_
_entity.id
_entity.type
_entity.pdbx_description
1 polymer ?
#
loop_
_entity_poly.entity_id
_entity_poly.type
_entity_poly.pdbx_seq_one_letter_code
_entity_poly.pdbx_strand_id
1 'polypeptide(L)'
;MKNKEHTRQVRDTVVKKFKAGFGYKKIAQALNIPRSTVQAIILKWKEYQTTANLPRPGRPSKLSAHTRRRLIRDAAKRPMITLDELQRSTAEVGDSVHRTTISHILHKSGLYGRVARRKPFLKDIHKKCCLKFATSHLGDTPNMWKKVLWSDETKIELFGNNAKRYVWRKSNTAHHPEHTIPTVKHGGKHIQVLEWPSQSPDQNPIENLWKELKTAVHKCSPSNLTELELFCKEEWEKISVSRCAKLIETYPKRLTAVIAAKGGATKY
;
A
#
# COMPACT_ATOMS: atom_id res chain seq x y z
N MET A 1 -13.93 -0.61 -45.94
CA MET A 1 -13.65 0.43 -44.91
C MET A 1 -14.92 0.71 -44.12
N LYS A 2 -14.89 0.66 -42.77
CA LYS A 2 -16.06 1.08 -41.97
C LYS A 2 -16.08 2.61 -41.91
N ASN A 3 -17.21 3.22 -42.29
CA ASN A 3 -17.37 4.68 -42.25
C ASN A 3 -17.21 5.23 -40.83
N LYS A 4 -16.59 6.41 -40.72
CA LYS A 4 -16.44 7.16 -39.48
C LYS A 4 -17.82 7.49 -38.89
N GLU A 5 -17.99 7.31 -37.59
CA GLU A 5 -19.25 7.65 -36.92
C GLU A 5 -19.54 9.16 -37.01
N HIS A 6 -20.81 9.52 -37.21
CA HIS A 6 -21.22 10.92 -37.21
C HIS A 6 -21.11 11.53 -35.81
N THR A 7 -20.74 12.81 -35.77
CA THR A 7 -20.68 13.59 -34.53
C THR A 7 -22.04 13.64 -33.84
N ARG A 8 -22.04 13.91 -32.53
CA ARG A 8 -23.28 14.01 -31.74
C ARG A 8 -24.20 15.11 -32.29
N GLN A 9 -23.65 16.26 -32.64
CA GLN A 9 -24.37 17.40 -33.22
C GLN A 9 -25.15 17.04 -34.48
N VAL A 10 -24.55 16.24 -35.37
CA VAL A 10 -25.22 15.77 -36.60
C VAL A 10 -26.41 14.87 -36.26
N ARG A 11 -26.25 13.98 -35.27
CA ARG A 11 -27.33 13.09 -34.80
C ARG A 11 -28.44 13.86 -34.09
N ASP A 12 -28.10 14.87 -33.31
CA ASP A 12 -29.07 15.77 -32.67
C ASP A 12 -29.88 16.53 -33.73
N THR A 13 -29.22 16.99 -34.79
CA THR A 13 -29.88 17.69 -35.92
C THR A 13 -30.83 16.75 -36.67
N VAL A 14 -30.47 15.47 -36.86
CA VAL A 14 -31.35 14.45 -37.43
C VAL A 14 -32.61 14.29 -36.57
N VAL A 15 -32.47 14.14 -35.24
CA VAL A 15 -33.61 13.99 -34.33
C VAL A 15 -34.48 15.26 -34.30
N LYS A 16 -33.86 16.46 -34.30
CA LYS A 16 -34.59 17.73 -34.35
C LYS A 16 -35.43 17.86 -35.63
N LYS A 17 -34.85 17.55 -36.79
CA LYS A 17 -35.59 17.56 -38.07
C LYS A 17 -36.68 16.48 -38.12
N PHE A 18 -36.45 15.32 -37.52
CA PHE A 18 -37.49 14.29 -37.42
C PHE A 18 -38.66 14.73 -36.53
N LYS A 19 -38.40 15.34 -35.36
CA LYS A 19 -39.43 15.91 -34.48
C LYS A 19 -40.23 17.03 -35.16
N ALA A 20 -39.61 17.77 -36.08
CA ALA A 20 -40.29 18.78 -36.89
C ALA A 20 -41.09 18.19 -38.08
N GLY A 21 -41.27 16.87 -38.16
CA GLY A 21 -42.12 16.21 -39.15
C GLY A 21 -41.45 15.91 -40.50
N PHE A 22 -40.14 16.13 -40.66
CA PHE A 22 -39.46 15.83 -41.91
C PHE A 22 -39.30 14.31 -42.12
N GLY A 23 -39.65 13.82 -43.31
CA GLY A 23 -39.43 12.43 -43.71
C GLY A 23 -37.95 12.07 -43.91
N TYR A 24 -37.62 10.79 -43.79
CA TYR A 24 -36.22 10.30 -43.80
C TYR A 24 -35.43 10.69 -45.06
N LYS A 25 -36.05 10.70 -46.24
CA LYS A 25 -35.41 11.08 -47.51
C LYS A 25 -35.01 12.56 -47.53
N LYS A 26 -35.88 13.45 -47.02
CA LYS A 26 -35.60 14.90 -46.93
C LYS A 26 -34.47 15.18 -45.93
N ILE A 27 -34.44 14.47 -44.80
CA ILE A 27 -33.38 14.61 -43.80
C ILE A 27 -32.03 14.13 -44.36
N ALA A 28 -32.02 12.98 -45.05
CA ALA A 28 -30.84 12.40 -45.67
C ALA A 28 -30.20 13.36 -46.69
N GLN A 29 -31.01 13.93 -47.59
CA GLN A 29 -30.55 14.91 -48.58
C GLN A 29 -30.04 16.20 -47.92
N ALA A 30 -30.77 16.74 -46.93
CA ALA A 30 -30.42 18.01 -46.29
C ALA A 30 -29.14 17.96 -45.44
N LEU A 31 -28.73 16.78 -44.99
CA LEU A 31 -27.53 16.60 -44.17
C LEU A 31 -26.40 15.86 -44.92
N ASN A 32 -26.62 15.47 -46.17
CA ASN A 32 -25.73 14.64 -46.97
C ASN A 32 -25.30 13.32 -46.26
N ILE A 33 -26.28 12.62 -45.69
CA ILE A 33 -26.08 11.36 -44.94
C ILE A 33 -26.92 10.26 -45.58
N PRO A 34 -26.44 9.01 -45.68
CA PRO A 34 -27.24 7.90 -46.18
C PRO A 34 -28.56 7.73 -45.42
N ARG A 35 -29.66 7.49 -46.14
CA ARG A 35 -31.00 7.27 -45.56
C ARG A 35 -30.99 6.18 -44.48
N SER A 36 -30.25 5.10 -44.70
CA SER A 36 -30.10 4.00 -43.72
C SER A 36 -29.51 4.46 -42.39
N THR A 37 -28.57 5.39 -42.41
CA THR A 37 -27.99 5.98 -41.21
C THR A 37 -28.96 6.91 -40.50
N VAL A 38 -29.73 7.72 -41.25
CA VAL A 38 -30.84 8.53 -40.68
C VAL A 38 -31.86 7.64 -39.98
N GLN A 39 -32.26 6.55 -40.62
CA GLN A 39 -33.18 5.56 -40.04
C GLN A 39 -32.59 4.91 -38.78
N ALA A 40 -31.33 4.49 -38.80
CA ALA A 40 -30.67 3.89 -37.64
C ALA A 40 -30.56 4.86 -36.45
N ILE A 41 -30.27 6.14 -36.70
CA ILE A 41 -30.25 7.18 -35.65
C ILE A 41 -31.63 7.35 -35.03
N ILE A 42 -32.68 7.41 -35.84
CA ILE A 42 -34.05 7.63 -35.37
C ILE A 42 -34.60 6.40 -34.63
N LEU A 43 -34.34 5.19 -35.12
CA LEU A 43 -34.73 3.95 -34.43
C LEU A 43 -34.07 3.86 -33.06
N LYS A 44 -32.75 4.08 -32.98
CA LYS A 44 -32.03 4.12 -31.69
C LYS A 44 -32.57 5.21 -30.76
N TRP A 45 -32.86 6.39 -31.30
CA TRP A 45 -33.43 7.47 -30.49
C TRP A 45 -34.83 7.12 -29.99
N LYS A 46 -35.67 6.46 -30.79
CA LYS A 46 -37.00 5.99 -30.35
C LYS A 46 -36.90 4.97 -29.21
N GLU A 47 -35.93 4.07 -29.27
CA GLU A 47 -35.73 3.00 -28.27
C GLU A 47 -35.07 3.49 -26.97
N TYR A 48 -33.96 4.23 -27.07
CA TYR A 48 -33.13 4.61 -25.92
C TYR A 48 -33.22 6.09 -25.54
N GLN A 49 -34.00 6.89 -26.27
CA GLN A 49 -34.15 8.35 -26.07
C GLN A 49 -32.82 9.13 -26.08
N THR A 50 -31.78 8.57 -26.69
CA THR A 50 -30.43 9.17 -26.72
C THR A 50 -29.85 9.24 -28.12
N THR A 51 -29.15 10.33 -28.40
CA THR A 51 -28.37 10.52 -29.62
C THR A 51 -26.92 10.11 -29.44
N ALA A 52 -26.43 10.00 -28.20
CA ALA A 52 -25.06 9.59 -27.88
C ALA A 52 -24.75 8.15 -28.32
N ASN A 53 -23.46 7.83 -28.49
CA ASN A 53 -23.05 6.45 -28.74
C ASN A 53 -23.24 5.63 -27.47
N LEU A 54 -23.88 4.46 -27.61
CA LEU A 54 -23.96 3.51 -26.53
C LEU A 54 -22.58 2.87 -26.32
N PRO A 55 -22.21 2.54 -25.07
CA PRO A 55 -20.99 1.81 -24.81
C PRO A 55 -21.06 0.46 -25.54
N ARG A 56 -20.05 0.19 -26.35
CA ARG A 56 -19.96 -1.10 -27.04
C ARG A 56 -19.52 -2.16 -26.03
N PRO A 57 -20.07 -3.38 -26.07
CA PRO A 57 -19.51 -4.48 -25.29
C PRO A 57 -18.05 -4.64 -25.71
N GLY A 58 -17.16 -4.43 -24.74
CA GLY A 58 -15.73 -4.62 -24.94
C GLY A 58 -15.40 -6.09 -25.16
N ARG A 59 -14.13 -6.37 -25.46
CA ARG A 59 -13.65 -7.76 -25.52
C ARG A 59 -13.96 -8.47 -24.19
N PRO A 60 -14.56 -9.67 -24.22
CA PRO A 60 -14.74 -10.47 -23.02
C PRO A 60 -13.42 -10.67 -22.25
N SER A 61 -13.51 -10.62 -20.92
CA SER A 61 -12.38 -10.93 -20.05
C SER A 61 -11.90 -12.35 -20.29
N LYS A 62 -10.58 -12.55 -20.44
CA LYS A 62 -9.99 -13.89 -20.53
C LYS A 62 -10.24 -14.74 -19.28
N LEU A 63 -10.31 -14.10 -18.11
CA LEU A 63 -10.56 -14.76 -16.83
C LEU A 63 -12.04 -14.79 -16.52
N SER A 64 -12.51 -15.96 -16.05
CA SER A 64 -13.83 -16.12 -15.45
C SER A 64 -13.99 -15.26 -14.20
N ALA A 65 -15.24 -14.88 -13.89
CA ALA A 65 -15.60 -14.19 -12.66
C ALA A 65 -15.25 -15.03 -11.41
N HIS A 66 -15.30 -16.35 -11.51
CA HIS A 66 -14.91 -17.24 -10.42
C HIS A 66 -13.39 -17.16 -10.16
N THR A 67 -12.58 -17.37 -11.19
CA THR A 67 -11.11 -17.32 -11.11
C THR A 67 -10.61 -15.97 -10.60
N ARG A 68 -11.23 -14.88 -11.09
CA ARG A 68 -10.94 -13.52 -10.60
C ARG A 68 -11.18 -13.37 -9.09
N ARG A 69 -12.30 -13.88 -8.57
CA ARG A 69 -12.60 -13.82 -7.13
C ARG A 69 -11.63 -14.67 -6.32
N ARG A 70 -11.23 -15.84 -6.83
CA ARG A 70 -10.23 -16.69 -6.18
C ARG A 70 -8.88 -15.99 -6.09
N LEU A 71 -8.39 -15.40 -7.17
CA LEU A 71 -7.13 -14.63 -7.19
C LEU A 71 -7.07 -13.55 -6.10
N ILE A 72 -8.12 -12.74 -6.01
CA ILE A 72 -8.20 -11.65 -5.01
C ILE A 72 -8.21 -12.22 -3.59
N ARG A 73 -8.97 -13.31 -3.36
CA ARG A 73 -9.03 -13.98 -2.07
C ARG A 73 -7.68 -14.58 -1.67
N ASP A 74 -6.98 -15.20 -2.60
CA ASP A 74 -5.69 -15.84 -2.34
C ASP A 74 -4.63 -14.81 -1.98
N ALA A 75 -4.56 -13.69 -2.72
CA ALA A 75 -3.68 -12.59 -2.41
C ALA A 75 -4.01 -11.92 -1.06
N ALA A 76 -5.29 -11.87 -0.67
CA ALA A 76 -5.71 -11.33 0.62
C ALA A 76 -5.39 -12.27 1.80
N LYS A 77 -5.54 -13.60 1.61
CA LYS A 77 -5.26 -14.61 2.65
C LYS A 77 -3.77 -14.91 2.80
N ARG A 78 -3.03 -14.86 1.70
CA ARG A 78 -1.58 -15.09 1.64
C ARG A 78 -0.90 -13.87 1.05
N PRO A 79 -0.70 -12.79 1.84
CA PRO A 79 -0.15 -11.54 1.33
C PRO A 79 1.21 -11.69 0.64
N MET A 80 2.00 -12.69 0.99
CA MET A 80 3.34 -12.94 0.40
C MET A 80 3.31 -13.78 -0.88
N ILE A 81 2.13 -14.15 -1.39
CA ILE A 81 2.01 -14.95 -2.61
C ILE A 81 2.66 -14.23 -3.80
N THR A 82 3.50 -14.94 -4.55
CA THR A 82 4.15 -14.40 -5.74
C THR A 82 3.18 -14.32 -6.92
N LEU A 83 3.46 -13.44 -7.89
CA LEU A 83 2.67 -13.41 -9.14
C LEU A 83 2.78 -14.74 -9.89
N ASP A 84 3.91 -15.43 -9.79
CA ASP A 84 4.14 -16.71 -10.45
C ASP A 84 3.30 -17.82 -9.83
N GLU A 85 3.13 -17.83 -8.50
CA GLU A 85 2.18 -18.73 -7.82
C GLU A 85 0.74 -18.45 -8.24
N LEU A 86 0.34 -17.18 -8.30
CA LEU A 86 -1.00 -16.81 -8.76
C LEU A 86 -1.23 -17.19 -10.22
N GLN A 87 -0.22 -17.04 -11.07
CA GLN A 87 -0.28 -17.41 -12.48
C GLN A 87 -0.43 -18.93 -12.65
N ARG A 88 0.34 -19.72 -11.89
CA ARG A 88 0.19 -21.18 -11.87
C ARG A 88 -1.21 -21.60 -11.44
N SER A 89 -1.75 -21.01 -10.38
CA SER A 89 -3.12 -21.30 -9.93
C SER A 89 -4.20 -20.96 -10.97
N THR A 90 -3.98 -19.94 -11.81
CA THR A 90 -4.92 -19.64 -12.91
C THR A 90 -4.80 -20.63 -14.05
N ALA A 91 -3.58 -21.04 -14.39
CA ALA A 91 -3.32 -22.01 -15.45
C ALA A 91 -3.89 -23.39 -15.11
N GLU A 92 -3.84 -23.82 -13.85
CA GLU A 92 -4.46 -25.07 -13.37
C GLU A 92 -5.98 -25.14 -13.61
N VAL A 93 -6.64 -23.99 -13.73
CA VAL A 93 -8.09 -23.90 -13.95
C VAL A 93 -8.43 -23.57 -15.41
N GLY A 94 -7.43 -23.64 -16.30
CA GLY A 94 -7.59 -23.42 -17.73
C GLY A 94 -7.50 -21.95 -18.16
N ASP A 95 -7.35 -21.02 -17.21
CA ASP A 95 -7.26 -19.59 -17.50
C ASP A 95 -5.77 -19.16 -17.62
N SER A 96 -5.18 -19.36 -18.80
CA SER A 96 -3.80 -18.91 -19.06
C SER A 96 -3.73 -17.38 -19.27
N VAL A 97 -3.13 -16.69 -18.30
CA VAL A 97 -2.94 -15.24 -18.31
C VAL A 97 -1.52 -14.84 -17.94
N HIS A 98 -1.08 -13.68 -18.42
CA HIS A 98 0.20 -13.11 -18.04
C HIS A 98 0.13 -12.43 -16.66
N ARG A 99 1.27 -12.42 -15.94
CA ARG A 99 1.42 -11.78 -14.62
C ARG A 99 0.96 -10.33 -14.54
N THR A 100 1.06 -9.55 -15.62
CA THR A 100 0.57 -8.16 -15.66
C THR A 100 -0.95 -8.07 -15.56
N THR A 101 -1.67 -9.02 -16.16
CA THR A 101 -3.14 -9.13 -16.05
C THR A 101 -3.54 -9.39 -14.61
N ILE A 102 -2.83 -10.28 -13.93
CA ILE A 102 -3.05 -10.60 -12.51
C ILE A 102 -2.80 -9.38 -11.65
N SER A 103 -1.65 -8.71 -11.83
CA SER A 103 -1.30 -7.47 -11.13
C SER A 103 -2.36 -6.38 -11.32
N HIS A 104 -2.84 -6.18 -12.56
CA HIS A 104 -3.90 -5.20 -12.84
C HIS A 104 -5.22 -5.53 -12.11
N ILE A 105 -5.60 -6.82 -12.03
CA ILE A 105 -6.78 -7.26 -11.30
C ILE A 105 -6.63 -6.98 -9.80
N LEU A 106 -5.46 -7.28 -9.23
CA LEU A 106 -5.17 -7.00 -7.82
C LEU A 106 -5.21 -5.50 -7.54
N HIS A 107 -4.59 -4.68 -8.38
CA HIS A 107 -4.64 -3.22 -8.26
C HIS A 107 -6.07 -2.68 -8.34
N LYS A 108 -6.90 -3.21 -9.26
CA LYS A 108 -8.32 -2.85 -9.36
C LYS A 108 -9.13 -3.22 -8.11
N SER A 109 -8.68 -4.23 -7.35
CA SER A 109 -9.25 -4.61 -6.04
C SER A 109 -8.67 -3.84 -4.85
N GLY A 110 -7.73 -2.91 -5.08
CA GLY A 110 -7.07 -2.12 -4.04
C GLY A 110 -5.92 -2.85 -3.33
N LEU A 111 -5.49 -4.02 -3.83
CA LEU A 111 -4.32 -4.74 -3.35
C LEU A 111 -3.10 -4.32 -4.15
N TYR A 112 -2.06 -3.85 -3.47
CA TYR A 112 -0.83 -3.43 -4.12
C TYR A 112 0.38 -4.13 -3.51
N GLY A 113 1.32 -4.52 -4.37
CA GLY A 113 2.63 -5.02 -3.94
C GLY A 113 3.42 -3.91 -3.25
N ARG A 114 3.82 -4.14 -2.00
CA ARG A 114 4.64 -3.22 -1.19
C ARG A 114 5.70 -4.01 -0.44
N VAL A 115 6.83 -3.38 -0.13
CA VAL A 115 7.85 -4.00 0.71
C VAL A 115 7.28 -4.22 2.12
N ALA A 116 7.36 -5.46 2.61
CA ALA A 116 6.91 -5.83 3.94
C ALA A 116 7.80 -5.17 5.01
N ARG A 117 7.18 -4.68 6.08
CA ARG A 117 7.92 -4.07 7.19
C ARG A 117 8.42 -5.17 8.12
N ARG A 118 9.67 -5.09 8.58
CA ARG A 118 10.21 -5.97 9.62
C ARG A 118 9.77 -5.46 10.98
N LYS A 119 9.14 -6.31 11.80
CA LYS A 119 8.61 -5.94 13.12
C LYS A 119 8.84 -7.08 14.13
N PRO A 120 9.09 -6.75 15.41
CA PRO A 120 9.27 -7.77 16.45
C PRO A 120 8.03 -8.65 16.54
N PHE A 121 8.23 -9.95 16.72
CA PHE A 121 7.11 -10.85 16.96
C PHE A 121 6.56 -10.67 18.38
N LEU A 122 5.30 -10.26 18.49
CA LEU A 122 4.63 -10.00 19.75
C LEU A 122 3.62 -11.10 20.09
N LYS A 123 3.91 -11.86 21.16
CA LYS A 123 2.92 -12.73 21.81
C LYS A 123 1.88 -11.86 22.51
N ASP A 124 0.70 -12.42 22.79
CA ASP A 124 -0.38 -11.67 23.45
C ASP A 124 0.00 -11.19 24.86
N ILE A 125 0.88 -11.94 25.55
CA ILE A 125 1.47 -11.50 26.82
C ILE A 125 2.25 -10.18 26.62
N HIS A 126 3.08 -10.09 25.58
CA HIS A 126 3.85 -8.89 25.29
C HIS A 126 2.93 -7.71 24.98
N LYS A 127 1.87 -7.93 24.20
CA LYS A 127 0.88 -6.87 23.88
C LYS A 127 0.19 -6.34 25.14
N LYS A 128 -0.20 -7.24 26.07
CA LYS A 128 -0.79 -6.85 27.35
C LYS A 128 0.18 -6.01 28.18
N CYS A 129 1.46 -6.42 28.27
CA CYS A 129 2.49 -5.64 28.97
C CYS A 129 2.71 -4.27 28.31
N CYS A 130 2.80 -4.22 26.97
CA CYS A 130 2.92 -2.96 26.22
C CYS A 130 1.76 -2.02 26.50
N LEU A 131 0.54 -2.56 26.49
CA LEU A 131 -0.67 -1.78 26.73
C LEU A 131 -0.69 -1.25 28.16
N LYS A 132 -0.41 -2.10 29.15
CA LYS A 132 -0.32 -1.69 30.57
C LYS A 132 0.69 -0.56 30.75
N PHE A 133 1.90 -0.72 30.20
CA PHE A 133 2.93 0.32 30.24
C PHE A 133 2.42 1.63 29.64
N ALA A 134 1.89 1.59 28.41
CA ALA A 134 1.44 2.80 27.73
C ALA A 134 0.28 3.50 28.45
N THR A 135 -0.64 2.74 29.04
CA THR A 135 -1.75 3.32 29.82
C THR A 135 -1.28 3.94 31.13
N SER A 136 -0.34 3.30 31.84
CA SER A 136 0.16 3.81 33.12
C SER A 136 0.94 5.11 32.94
N HIS A 137 1.65 5.26 31.82
CA HIS A 137 2.56 6.38 31.59
C HIS A 137 1.98 7.48 30.67
N LEU A 138 0.70 7.39 30.29
CA LEU A 138 0.07 8.40 29.42
C LEU A 138 -0.11 9.75 30.14
N GLY A 139 -0.33 9.72 31.46
CA GLY A 139 -0.48 10.90 32.30
C GLY A 139 0.83 11.52 32.78
N ASP A 140 1.97 10.90 32.46
CA ASP A 140 3.26 11.38 32.92
C ASP A 140 3.64 12.70 32.27
N THR A 141 4.28 13.57 33.06
CA THR A 141 4.72 14.87 32.56
C THR A 141 5.78 14.70 31.46
N PRO A 142 5.75 15.48 30.37
CA PRO A 142 6.79 15.43 29.33
C PRO A 142 8.22 15.59 29.86
N ASN A 143 8.39 16.28 30.99
CA ASN A 143 9.68 16.48 31.64
C ASN A 143 10.23 15.22 32.32
N MET A 144 9.38 14.25 32.68
CA MET A 144 9.81 12.97 33.23
C MET A 144 10.64 12.20 32.19
N TRP A 145 10.19 12.15 30.95
CA TRP A 145 10.90 11.46 29.85
C TRP A 145 12.26 12.06 29.51
N LYS A 146 12.49 13.34 29.81
CA LYS A 146 13.80 14.00 29.64
C LYS A 146 14.84 13.53 30.64
N LYS A 147 14.41 12.97 31.79
CA LYS A 147 15.29 12.43 32.83
C LYS A 147 15.66 10.96 32.60
N VAL A 148 15.00 10.31 31.65
CA VAL A 148 15.24 8.89 31.32
C VAL A 148 16.45 8.78 30.41
N LEU A 149 17.44 7.97 30.82
CA LEU A 149 18.53 7.56 29.94
C LEU A 149 18.07 6.36 29.11
N TRP A 150 17.98 6.56 27.79
CA TRP A 150 17.58 5.52 26.84
C TRP A 150 18.81 4.81 26.30
N SER A 151 18.90 3.49 26.51
CA SER A 151 19.99 2.64 25.99
C SER A 151 19.43 1.42 25.27
N ASP A 152 20.14 0.95 24.25
CA ASP A 152 19.92 -0.34 23.58
C ASP A 152 21.17 -0.69 22.75
N GLU A 153 21.27 -1.95 22.33
CA GLU A 153 22.33 -2.42 21.44
C GLU A 153 21.80 -2.63 20.03
N THR A 154 22.63 -2.37 19.01
CA THR A 154 22.27 -2.62 17.63
C THR A 154 23.42 -3.23 16.84
N LYS A 155 23.10 -4.19 15.97
CA LYS A 155 24.05 -4.74 15.00
C LYS A 155 24.01 -3.92 13.71
N ILE A 156 25.18 -3.50 13.24
CA ILE A 156 25.39 -2.90 11.91
C ILE A 156 26.24 -3.87 11.11
N GLU A 157 25.78 -4.26 9.93
CA GLU A 157 26.42 -5.28 9.09
C GLU A 157 27.09 -4.61 7.88
N LEU A 158 28.34 -4.99 7.58
CA LEU A 158 29.09 -4.52 6.42
C LEU A 158 28.38 -4.92 5.10
N PHE A 159 27.98 -6.19 5.00
CA PHE A 159 27.21 -6.74 3.89
C PHE A 159 25.86 -7.27 4.40
N GLY A 160 24.90 -6.36 4.59
CA GLY A 160 23.57 -6.70 5.10
C GLY A 160 22.74 -7.49 4.09
N ASN A 161 22.18 -8.62 4.50
CA ASN A 161 21.27 -9.42 3.66
C ASN A 161 19.86 -8.79 3.65
N ASN A 162 19.71 -7.71 2.88
CA ASN A 162 18.50 -6.90 2.81
C ASN A 162 17.58 -7.30 1.64
N ALA A 163 17.33 -8.61 1.51
CA ALA A 163 16.37 -9.11 0.54
C ALA A 163 14.98 -8.50 0.80
N LYS A 164 14.51 -7.71 -0.18
CA LYS A 164 13.19 -7.08 -0.15
C LYS A 164 12.13 -8.15 -0.37
N ARG A 165 11.32 -8.43 0.65
CA ARG A 165 10.10 -9.24 0.49
C ARG A 165 8.90 -8.33 0.24
N TYR A 166 8.10 -8.68 -0.75
CA TYR A 166 6.89 -7.97 -1.09
C TYR A 166 5.66 -8.65 -0.47
N VAL A 167 4.67 -7.84 -0.12
CA VAL A 167 3.34 -8.25 0.34
C VAL A 167 2.27 -7.51 -0.44
N TRP A 168 1.20 -8.22 -0.80
CA TRP A 168 -0.04 -7.67 -1.31
C TRP A 168 -0.87 -7.16 -0.15
N ARG A 169 -1.12 -5.85 -0.12
CA ARG A 169 -1.92 -5.25 0.96
C ARG A 169 -2.70 -4.04 0.48
N LYS A 170 -3.73 -3.67 1.23
CA LYS A 170 -4.44 -2.41 1.06
C LYS A 170 -3.63 -1.24 1.65
N SER A 171 -4.04 -0.03 1.33
CA SER A 171 -3.54 1.17 2.01
C SER A 171 -3.80 1.07 3.51
N ASN A 172 -2.91 1.64 4.32
CA ASN A 172 -2.99 1.72 5.79
C ASN A 172 -2.90 0.41 6.59
N THR A 173 -2.81 -0.77 5.96
CA THR A 173 -2.66 -2.05 6.69
C THR A 173 -1.20 -2.43 6.93
N ALA A 174 -0.28 -1.45 6.87
CA ALA A 174 1.15 -1.70 6.77
C ALA A 174 1.81 -2.33 8.00
N HIS A 175 1.16 -2.18 9.16
CA HIS A 175 1.63 -2.62 10.48
C HIS A 175 0.82 -3.81 11.00
N HIS A 176 -0.12 -4.33 10.20
CA HIS A 176 -0.83 -5.54 10.57
C HIS A 176 0.12 -6.75 10.57
N PRO A 177 -0.04 -7.69 11.50
CA PRO A 177 0.82 -8.86 11.60
C PRO A 177 0.97 -9.61 10.27
N GLU A 178 -0.12 -9.80 9.52
CA GLU A 178 -0.10 -10.50 8.23
C GLU A 178 0.74 -9.83 7.12
N HIS A 179 1.04 -8.53 7.25
CA HIS A 179 1.78 -7.74 6.27
C HIS A 179 3.20 -7.39 6.73
N THR A 180 3.65 -7.98 7.83
CA THR A 180 4.97 -7.74 8.42
C THR A 180 5.81 -9.02 8.40
N ILE A 181 7.13 -8.85 8.39
CA ILE A 181 8.08 -9.95 8.58
C ILE A 181 8.43 -9.96 10.07
N PRO A 182 8.15 -11.05 10.81
CA PRO A 182 8.52 -11.15 12.20
C PRO A 182 10.05 -11.16 12.34
N THR A 183 10.55 -10.38 13.30
CA THR A 183 11.95 -10.41 13.74
C THR A 183 12.00 -10.87 15.19
N VAL A 184 13.00 -11.67 15.54
CA VAL A 184 13.28 -12.06 16.93
C VAL A 184 14.44 -11.21 17.43
N LYS A 185 14.24 -10.44 18.50
CA LYS A 185 15.35 -9.78 19.21
C LYS A 185 15.71 -10.61 20.45
N HIS A 186 17.00 -10.89 20.64
CA HIS A 186 17.55 -11.50 21.85
C HIS A 186 17.94 -10.39 22.83
N GLY A 187 17.58 -10.50 24.11
CA GLY A 187 17.85 -9.48 25.12
C GLY A 187 19.19 -9.70 25.83
N GLY A 188 20.04 -8.66 25.88
CA GLY A 188 21.23 -8.55 26.73
C GLY A 188 20.90 -8.09 28.15
N LYS A 189 21.88 -8.17 29.06
CA LYS A 189 21.76 -8.03 30.52
C LYS A 189 21.17 -6.67 30.98
N HIS A 190 20.40 -6.72 32.05
CA HIS A 190 19.53 -5.65 32.58
C HIS A 190 20.17 -4.95 33.79
N ILE A 191 20.31 -3.62 33.77
CA ILE A 191 20.68 -2.76 34.93
C ILE A 191 19.44 -1.97 35.35
N GLN A 192 19.03 -2.03 36.63
CA GLN A 192 17.76 -1.52 37.18
C GLN A 192 17.06 -0.43 36.34
N VAL A 193 16.00 -0.86 35.66
CA VAL A 193 15.33 -0.21 34.53
C VAL A 193 13.95 0.26 34.95
N LEU A 194 13.48 1.36 34.35
CA LEU A 194 12.05 1.65 34.15
C LEU A 194 11.29 0.34 33.84
N GLU A 195 10.10 0.09 34.43
CA GLU A 195 9.33 -1.14 34.16
C GLU A 195 9.01 -1.24 32.66
N TRP A 196 9.87 -1.92 31.89
CA TRP A 196 9.87 -1.86 30.43
C TRP A 196 9.19 -3.10 29.83
N PRO A 197 8.22 -2.93 28.91
CA PRO A 197 7.57 -4.06 28.27
C PRO A 197 8.54 -4.79 27.33
N SER A 198 8.71 -6.09 27.54
CA SER A 198 9.57 -6.93 26.69
C SER A 198 9.16 -6.87 25.21
N GLN A 199 10.13 -7.00 24.31
CA GLN A 199 9.92 -6.97 22.84
C GLN A 199 9.25 -5.68 22.32
N SER A 200 9.50 -4.52 22.97
CA SER A 200 8.91 -3.22 22.59
C SER A 200 9.92 -2.23 21.99
N PRO A 201 10.67 -2.57 20.92
CA PRO A 201 11.62 -1.64 20.30
C PRO A 201 10.90 -0.39 19.77
N ASP A 202 9.67 -0.52 19.24
CA ASP A 202 8.86 0.61 18.76
C ASP A 202 8.63 1.68 19.85
N GLN A 203 8.74 1.31 21.13
CA GLN A 203 8.62 2.20 22.26
C GLN A 203 9.94 2.84 22.67
N ASN A 204 11.11 2.33 22.29
CA ASN A 204 12.40 2.91 22.65
C ASN A 204 12.84 3.97 21.59
N PRO A 205 13.01 5.26 21.94
CA PRO A 205 13.38 6.29 20.99
C PRO A 205 14.74 6.09 20.32
N ILE A 206 15.64 5.36 20.96
CA ILE A 206 16.98 5.08 20.43
C ILE A 206 16.94 4.31 19.12
N GLU A 207 15.88 3.54 18.86
CA GLU A 207 15.70 2.80 17.61
C GLU A 207 15.57 3.74 16.41
N ASN A 208 15.06 4.96 16.61
CA ASN A 208 15.03 5.98 15.57
C ASN A 208 16.45 6.48 15.26
N LEU A 209 17.27 6.66 16.30
CA LEU A 209 18.67 7.04 16.15
C LEU A 209 19.46 5.92 15.47
N TRP A 210 19.24 4.66 15.86
CA TRP A 210 19.86 3.51 15.19
C TRP A 210 19.47 3.41 13.72
N LYS A 211 18.22 3.69 13.37
CA LYS A 211 17.78 3.71 11.97
C LYS A 211 18.45 4.84 11.18
N GLU A 212 18.56 6.03 11.76
CA GLU A 212 19.25 7.17 11.14
C GLU A 212 20.73 6.86 10.93
N LEU A 213 21.42 6.38 11.97
CA LEU A 213 22.81 5.98 11.93
C LEU A 213 23.07 4.92 10.85
N LYS A 214 22.31 3.81 10.86
CA LYS A 214 22.45 2.75 9.85
C LYS A 214 22.23 3.28 8.44
N THR A 215 21.27 4.18 8.25
CA THR A 215 20.98 4.76 6.94
C THR A 215 22.14 5.64 6.47
N ALA A 216 22.76 6.40 7.36
CA ALA A 216 23.89 7.27 7.02
C ALA A 216 25.16 6.45 6.76
N VAL A 217 25.51 5.52 7.65
CA VAL A 217 26.66 4.62 7.50
C VAL A 217 26.57 3.80 6.21
N HIS A 218 25.40 3.26 5.87
CA HIS A 218 25.22 2.53 4.60
C HIS A 218 25.39 3.41 3.36
N LYS A 219 25.13 4.73 3.44
CA LYS A 219 25.39 5.65 2.32
C LYS A 219 26.88 5.92 2.13
N CYS A 220 27.69 5.83 3.19
CA CYS A 220 29.13 5.96 3.11
C CYS A 220 29.81 4.71 2.53
N SER A 221 29.08 3.59 2.37
CA SER A 221 29.56 2.35 1.75
C SER A 221 30.93 1.86 2.28
N PRO A 222 31.05 1.57 3.59
CA PRO A 222 32.30 1.07 4.16
C PRO A 222 32.70 -0.27 3.52
N SER A 223 34.00 -0.41 3.25
CA SER A 223 34.56 -1.59 2.58
C SER A 223 35.15 -2.60 3.57
N ASN A 224 35.47 -2.17 4.80
CA ASN A 224 36.02 -3.01 5.86
C ASN A 224 35.48 -2.61 7.24
N LEU A 225 35.81 -3.38 8.28
CA LEU A 225 35.32 -3.15 9.64
C LEU A 225 35.86 -1.86 10.27
N THR A 226 37.09 -1.47 9.95
CA THR A 226 37.71 -0.25 10.49
C THR A 226 37.00 1.00 9.96
N GLU A 227 36.75 1.05 8.65
CA GLU A 227 35.94 2.11 8.03
C GLU A 227 34.52 2.12 8.57
N LEU A 228 33.92 0.94 8.76
CA LEU A 228 32.59 0.83 9.34
C LEU A 228 32.53 1.45 10.74
N GLU A 229 33.51 1.14 11.61
CA GLU A 229 33.60 1.70 12.95
C GLU A 229 33.80 3.21 12.92
N LEU A 230 34.71 3.70 12.08
CA LEU A 230 34.98 5.12 11.90
C LEU A 230 33.70 5.88 11.47
N PHE A 231 33.03 5.41 10.42
CA PHE A 231 31.80 6.03 9.94
C PHE A 231 30.67 5.97 10.98
N CYS A 232 30.60 4.91 11.79
CA CYS A 232 29.63 4.87 12.89
C CYS A 232 29.88 5.98 13.91
N LYS A 233 31.14 6.24 14.28
CA LYS A 233 31.51 7.32 15.21
C LYS A 233 31.21 8.70 14.60
N GLU A 234 31.66 8.94 13.37
CA GLU A 234 31.45 10.23 12.68
C GLU A 234 29.96 10.54 12.46
N GLU A 235 29.17 9.57 12.00
CA GLU A 235 27.74 9.77 11.78
C GLU A 235 26.95 9.90 13.09
N TRP A 236 27.43 9.30 14.18
CA TRP A 236 26.83 9.48 15.50
C TRP A 236 27.04 10.90 16.02
N GLU A 237 28.24 11.46 15.87
CA GLU A 237 28.54 12.85 16.28
C GLU A 237 27.71 13.90 15.53
N LYS A 238 27.27 13.58 14.30
CA LYS A 238 26.37 14.45 13.51
C LYS A 238 24.94 14.48 14.05
N ILE A 239 24.54 13.55 14.93
CA ILE A 239 23.21 13.54 15.55
C ILE A 239 23.11 14.69 16.56
N SER A 240 22.32 15.70 16.22
CA SER A 240 22.18 16.88 17.07
C SER A 240 21.41 16.60 18.37
N VAL A 241 21.77 17.32 19.44
CA VAL A 241 21.05 17.27 20.73
C VAL A 241 19.57 17.65 20.56
N SER A 242 19.26 18.59 19.65
CA SER A 242 17.89 18.97 19.33
C SER A 242 17.08 17.84 18.68
N ARG A 243 17.72 16.96 17.89
CA ARG A 243 17.09 15.74 17.37
C ARG A 243 16.67 14.81 18.49
N CYS A 244 17.55 14.58 19.46
CA CYS A 244 17.27 13.77 20.65
C CYS A 244 16.13 14.36 21.48
N ALA A 245 16.17 15.67 21.76
CA ALA A 245 15.12 16.36 22.50
C ALA A 245 13.74 16.21 21.81
N LYS A 246 13.67 16.37 20.48
CA LYS A 246 12.43 16.22 19.71
C LYS A 246 11.87 14.79 19.75
N LEU A 247 12.73 13.77 19.80
CA LEU A 247 12.30 12.38 19.94
C LEU A 247 11.63 12.14 21.30
N ILE A 248 12.17 12.74 22.36
CA ILE A 248 11.62 12.68 23.72
C ILE A 248 10.32 13.48 23.83
N GLU A 249 10.26 14.69 23.27
CA GLU A 249 9.05 15.52 23.29
C GLU A 249 7.86 14.85 22.58
N THR A 250 8.14 14.08 21.52
CA THR A 250 7.12 13.35 20.78
C THR A 250 6.82 11.96 21.35
N TYR A 251 7.43 11.60 22.47
CA TYR A 251 7.25 10.29 23.11
C TYR A 251 5.79 9.95 23.48
N PRO A 252 4.98 10.88 24.03
CA PRO A 252 3.58 10.58 24.35
C PRO A 252 2.75 10.14 23.14
N LYS A 253 3.13 10.57 21.92
CA LYS A 253 2.49 10.13 20.67
C LYS A 253 2.73 8.64 20.39
N ARG A 254 3.84 8.07 20.88
CA ARG A 254 4.12 6.62 20.80
C ARG A 254 3.19 5.85 21.72
N LEU A 255 3.04 6.30 22.97
CA LEU A 255 2.13 5.68 23.94
C LEU A 255 0.69 5.66 23.40
N THR A 256 0.24 6.79 22.85
CA THR A 256 -1.07 6.88 22.19
C THR A 256 -1.22 5.88 21.04
N ALA A 257 -0.17 5.72 20.21
CA ALA A 257 -0.18 4.75 19.11
C ALA A 257 -0.21 3.29 19.60
N VAL A 258 0.48 2.97 20.70
CA VAL A 258 0.45 1.63 21.34
C VAL A 258 -0.94 1.33 21.87
N ILE A 259 -1.58 2.30 22.53
CA ILE A 259 -2.96 2.18 23.04
C ILE A 259 -3.94 1.95 21.89
N ALA A 260 -3.85 2.76 20.82
CA ALA A 260 -4.68 2.60 19.63
C ALA A 260 -4.47 1.23 18.94
N ALA A 261 -3.26 0.69 18.99
CA ALA A 261 -2.92 -0.63 18.49
C ALA A 261 -3.21 -1.78 19.48
N LYS A 262 -3.81 -1.51 20.64
CA LYS A 262 -4.08 -2.48 21.72
C LYS A 262 -2.81 -3.26 22.14
N GLY A 263 -1.68 -2.56 22.25
CA GLY A 263 -0.38 -3.16 22.57
C GLY A 263 0.34 -3.82 21.38
N GLY A 264 -0.23 -3.76 20.18
CA GLY A 264 0.39 -4.27 18.96
C GLY A 264 1.49 -3.38 18.38
N ALA A 265 2.08 -3.83 17.28
CA ALA A 265 3.15 -3.10 16.58
C ALA A 265 2.65 -1.74 16.05
N THR A 266 3.50 -0.72 16.15
CA THR A 266 3.12 0.65 15.76
C THR A 266 3.91 1.13 14.54
N LYS A 267 3.68 2.39 14.15
CA LYS A 267 4.42 3.06 13.08
C LYS A 267 5.84 3.48 13.47
N TYR A 268 6.12 3.56 14.76
CA TYR A 268 7.40 3.99 15.31
C TYR A 268 8.46 2.90 15.12
#